data_AF-A0A5E3XFS9-F1
#
_entry.id   AF-A0A5E3XFS9-F1
#
_cell.length_a   1.000
_cell.length_b   1.000
_cell.length_c   1.000
_cell.angle_alpha   90.00
_cell.angle_beta   90.00
_cell.angle_gamma   90.00
#
_symmetry.space_group_name_H-M   'P 1'
#
loop_
_entity.id
_entity.type
_entity.pdbx_description
1 polymer ?
#
loop_
_entity_poly.entity_id
_entity_poly.type
_entity_poly.pdbx_seq_one_letter_code
_entity_poly.pdbx_strand_id
1 'polypeptide(L)'
;MLAPSLHRVTIRFNATSPPNRDALQHVDELLTAAVDMGAIELEKVFQFVRSAFRRSGNYGLLFDLDDVLGAAGAGAGAGALDLNALRDAALVLRGFVRAAAEDLLAAPEVGRKLLDAVGAIVRAIGVDVTQAECVITARCVEDGVDYNVALEGVDGEVRYLFLHMVGPPEPSTTGQELWERKDSYADGCARTLFGLSGLLPVELSVVADDADPFDSWGDGDGVNELASSLALLSDLDTLRFDIGEDAVGPGLLVAIREPVLNALTHIYVTRAALDSTFMAAGRPKHLEGWFDALELAVTSRSNHGLQLQRLEIAGHFCLCMLWVRRVREVVGEVVLNVTCMNRVRSVCLTCDFVPWW
;
A
#
# COMPACT_ATOMS: atom_id res chain seq x y z
N MET A 1 8.60 31.02 4.42
CA MET A 1 10.07 31.23 4.42
C MET A 1 10.63 30.38 3.28
N LEU A 2 11.38 30.97 2.35
CA LEU A 2 11.99 30.22 1.24
C LEU A 2 13.38 29.76 1.68
N ALA A 3 13.72 28.50 1.39
CA ALA A 3 15.01 27.89 1.69
C ALA A 3 15.58 27.19 0.44
N PRO A 4 15.97 27.94 -0.60
CA PRO A 4 16.36 27.39 -1.90
C PRO A 4 17.65 26.55 -1.87
N SER A 5 18.45 26.66 -0.81
CA SER A 5 19.64 25.83 -0.56
C SER A 5 19.31 24.46 0.04
N LEU A 6 18.04 24.17 0.29
CA LEU A 6 17.59 22.89 0.85
C LEU A 6 17.39 21.88 -0.28
N HIS A 7 18.40 21.04 -0.51
CA HIS A 7 18.39 20.03 -1.58
C HIS A 7 17.73 18.71 -1.16
N ARG A 8 17.49 18.52 0.14
CA ARG A 8 16.95 17.26 0.69
C ARG A 8 16.00 17.53 1.84
N VAL A 9 14.80 16.96 1.74
CA VAL A 9 13.81 16.95 2.82
C VAL A 9 13.40 15.50 3.10
N THR A 10 13.26 15.15 4.37
CA THR A 10 12.80 13.83 4.79
C THR A 10 11.57 13.97 5.67
N ILE A 11 10.53 13.20 5.36
CA ILE A 11 9.28 13.13 6.13
C ILE A 11 9.06 11.68 6.54
N ARG A 12 8.75 11.46 7.81
CA ARG A 12 8.23 10.19 8.31
C ARG A 12 6.78 10.39 8.69
N PHE A 13 5.88 9.56 8.18
CA PHE A 13 4.45 9.70 8.41
C PHE A 13 3.77 8.34 8.50
N ASN A 14 2.71 8.27 9.31
CA ASN A 14 1.88 7.09 9.42
C ASN A 14 0.80 7.16 8.34
N ALA A 15 0.82 6.19 7.43
CA ALA A 15 -0.21 6.00 6.42
C ALA A 15 -1.11 4.83 6.76
N THR A 16 -1.45 4.64 8.04
CA THR A 16 -2.44 3.65 8.45
C THR A 16 -3.85 4.20 8.19
N SER A 17 -4.77 3.36 7.74
CA SER A 17 -6.15 3.76 7.43
C SER A 17 -6.87 4.28 8.69
N PRO A 18 -7.96 5.04 8.52
CA PRO A 18 -8.80 5.42 9.65
C PRO A 18 -9.23 4.20 10.47
N PRO A 19 -9.51 4.37 11.77
CA PRO A 19 -10.04 3.26 12.58
C PRO A 19 -11.28 2.61 11.95
N ASN A 20 -11.40 1.28 12.08
CA ASN A 20 -12.52 0.54 11.52
C ASN A 20 -13.84 0.98 12.17
N ARG A 21 -14.73 1.60 11.38
CA ARG A 21 -16.03 2.12 11.82
C ARG A 21 -17.03 1.01 12.10
N ASP A 22 -17.03 -0.05 11.30
CA ASP A 22 -17.93 -1.19 11.51
C ASP A 22 -17.66 -1.81 12.89
N ALA A 23 -16.40 -1.83 13.33
CA ALA A 23 -16.06 -2.26 14.68
C ALA A 23 -16.75 -1.40 15.77
N LEU A 24 -16.87 -0.09 15.57
CA LEU A 24 -17.58 0.79 16.52
C LEU A 24 -19.08 0.50 16.57
N GLN A 25 -19.70 0.21 15.43
CA GLN A 25 -21.12 -0.13 15.39
C GLN A 25 -21.43 -1.37 16.23
N HIS A 26 -20.67 -2.45 16.05
CA HIS A 26 -20.93 -3.65 16.83
C HIS A 26 -20.53 -3.49 18.31
N VAL A 27 -19.53 -2.66 18.63
CA VAL A 27 -19.23 -2.33 20.03
C VAL A 27 -20.43 -1.60 20.66
N ASP A 28 -21.09 -0.69 19.94
CA ASP A 28 -22.32 -0.03 20.41
C ASP A 28 -23.44 -1.03 20.69
N GLU A 29 -23.65 -1.98 19.76
CA GLU A 29 -24.64 -3.05 19.89
C GLU A 29 -24.33 -3.96 21.08
N LEU A 30 -23.06 -4.36 21.23
CA LEU A 30 -22.61 -5.23 22.32
C LEU A 30 -22.76 -4.53 23.69
N LEU A 31 -22.34 -3.27 23.80
CA LEU A 31 -22.51 -2.49 25.03
C LEU A 31 -24.00 -2.28 25.34
N THR A 32 -24.83 -2.06 24.32
CA THR A 32 -26.29 -1.93 24.50
C THR A 32 -26.91 -3.22 25.05
N ALA A 33 -26.54 -4.38 24.51
CA ALA A 33 -27.01 -5.66 25.01
C ALA A 33 -26.46 -5.98 26.42
N ALA A 34 -25.25 -5.50 26.73
CA ALA A 34 -24.57 -5.81 27.98
C ALA A 34 -25.14 -5.12 29.22
N VAL A 35 -25.84 -3.98 29.06
CA VAL A 35 -26.42 -3.21 30.19
C VAL A 35 -27.32 -4.08 31.07
N ASP A 36 -28.07 -5.02 30.49
CA ASP A 36 -28.98 -5.88 31.23
C ASP A 36 -28.32 -7.16 31.78
N MET A 37 -27.03 -7.37 31.54
CA MET A 37 -26.29 -8.56 31.95
C MET A 37 -25.82 -8.50 33.42
N GLY A 38 -25.24 -9.61 33.90
CA GLY A 38 -24.56 -9.71 35.19
C GLY A 38 -23.14 -9.16 35.16
N ALA A 39 -22.51 -9.04 36.34
CA ALA A 39 -21.22 -8.37 36.48
C ALA A 39 -20.08 -9.11 35.75
N ILE A 40 -20.11 -10.45 35.78
CA ILE A 40 -19.11 -11.29 35.12
C ILE A 40 -19.23 -11.18 33.60
N GLU A 41 -20.46 -11.16 33.09
CA GLU A 41 -20.74 -10.99 31.67
C GLU A 41 -20.31 -9.59 31.18
N LEU A 42 -20.60 -8.54 31.95
CA LEU A 42 -20.15 -7.18 31.66
C LEU A 42 -18.63 -7.07 31.62
N GLU A 43 -17.92 -7.69 32.56
CA GLU A 43 -16.46 -7.72 32.56
C GLU A 43 -15.89 -8.39 31.29
N LYS A 44 -16.48 -9.51 30.87
CA LYS A 44 -16.12 -10.17 29.61
C LYS A 44 -16.39 -9.28 28.40
N VAL A 45 -17.52 -8.57 28.38
CA VAL A 45 -17.84 -7.61 27.33
C VAL A 45 -16.79 -6.50 27.29
N PHE A 46 -16.39 -5.93 28.43
CA PHE A 46 -15.35 -4.91 28.45
C PHE A 46 -13.99 -5.42 27.97
N GLN A 47 -13.59 -6.66 28.29
CA GLN A 47 -12.37 -7.25 27.72
C GLN A 47 -12.48 -7.43 26.20
N PHE A 48 -13.66 -7.82 25.71
CA PHE A 48 -13.92 -7.91 24.28
C PHE A 48 -13.83 -6.53 23.61
N VAL A 49 -14.49 -5.51 24.17
CA VAL A 49 -14.44 -4.12 23.69
C VAL A 49 -13.02 -3.57 23.70
N ARG A 50 -12.22 -3.88 24.74
CA ARG A 50 -10.80 -3.53 24.81
C ARG A 50 -10.02 -4.11 23.63
N SER A 51 -10.23 -5.39 23.34
CA SER A 51 -9.61 -6.07 22.20
C SER A 51 -10.08 -5.45 20.88
N ALA A 52 -11.38 -5.19 20.74
CA ALA A 52 -11.97 -4.58 19.55
C ALA A 52 -11.41 -3.18 19.26
N PHE A 53 -11.32 -2.30 20.26
CA PHE A 53 -10.71 -0.97 20.08
C PHE A 53 -9.25 -1.04 19.69
N ARG A 54 -8.48 -1.95 20.29
CA ARG A 54 -7.07 -2.14 19.94
C ARG A 54 -6.92 -2.60 18.48
N ARG A 55 -7.71 -3.59 18.05
CA ARG A 55 -7.60 -4.19 16.70
C ARG A 55 -8.17 -3.31 15.60
N SER A 56 -9.21 -2.54 15.90
CA SER A 56 -9.79 -1.54 14.99
C SER A 56 -8.95 -0.27 14.90
N GLY A 57 -7.98 -0.09 15.81
CA GLY A 57 -7.11 1.08 15.91
C GLY A 57 -7.80 2.31 16.52
N ASN A 58 -8.87 2.11 17.28
CA ASN A 58 -9.57 3.12 18.07
C ASN A 58 -8.87 3.35 19.43
N TYR A 59 -7.58 3.69 19.42
CA TYR A 59 -6.78 3.82 20.64
C TYR A 59 -7.28 4.91 21.60
N GLY A 60 -7.91 5.99 21.09
CA GLY A 60 -8.57 6.99 21.95
C GLY A 60 -9.63 6.36 22.85
N LEU A 61 -10.55 5.60 22.25
CA LEU A 61 -11.61 4.89 22.98
C LEU A 61 -11.07 3.78 23.89
N LEU A 62 -9.90 3.22 23.57
CA LEU A 62 -9.21 2.29 24.47
C LEU A 62 -8.78 3.00 25.77
N PHE A 63 -8.25 4.21 25.69
CA PHE A 63 -7.93 5.01 26.87
C PHE A 63 -9.20 5.41 27.64
N ASP A 64 -10.25 5.85 26.92
CA ASP A 64 -11.53 6.20 27.54
C ASP A 64 -12.16 5.01 28.30
N LEU A 65 -12.08 3.80 27.72
CA LEU A 65 -12.52 2.57 28.38
C LEU A 65 -11.75 2.33 29.69
N ASP A 66 -10.42 2.45 29.66
CA ASP A 66 -9.59 2.20 30.84
C ASP A 66 -9.87 3.25 31.94
N ASP A 67 -10.10 4.51 31.57
CA ASP A 67 -10.47 5.58 32.51
C ASP A 67 -11.85 5.35 33.13
N VAL A 68 -12.86 5.01 32.32
CA VAL A 68 -14.22 4.74 32.77
C VAL A 68 -14.27 3.52 33.70
N LEU A 69 -13.54 2.45 33.37
CA LEU A 69 -13.44 1.27 34.24
C LEU A 69 -12.64 1.54 35.52
N GLY A 70 -11.59 2.35 35.42
CA GLY A 70 -10.83 2.81 36.59
C GLY A 70 -11.71 3.56 37.58
N ALA A 71 -12.55 4.48 37.09
CA ALA A 71 -13.51 5.23 37.90
C ALA A 71 -14.61 4.34 38.51
N ALA A 72 -15.03 3.28 37.80
CA ALA A 72 -16.00 2.31 38.29
C ALA A 72 -15.42 1.30 39.30
N GLY A 73 -14.13 1.39 39.64
CA GLY A 73 -13.47 0.45 40.53
C GLY A 73 -13.32 -0.95 39.92
N ALA A 74 -13.15 -1.04 38.59
CA ALA A 74 -12.92 -2.27 37.85
C ALA A 74 -11.47 -2.39 37.33
N GLY A 75 -10.54 -1.63 37.90
CA GLY A 75 -9.12 -1.64 37.58
C GLY A 75 -8.35 -2.79 38.25
N ALA A 76 -7.10 -3.00 37.82
CA ALA A 76 -6.20 -4.00 38.40
C ALA A 76 -6.01 -3.77 39.92
N GLY A 77 -6.64 -4.61 40.74
CA GLY A 77 -6.54 -4.58 42.22
C GLY A 77 -7.80 -4.17 42.98
N ALA A 78 -8.95 -4.03 42.32
CA ALA A 78 -10.21 -3.70 43.00
C ALA A 78 -10.91 -4.91 43.66
N GLY A 79 -11.74 -4.64 44.67
CA GLY A 79 -12.54 -5.62 45.40
C GLY A 79 -13.75 -6.16 44.62
N ALA A 80 -14.83 -6.55 45.31
CA ALA A 80 -16.05 -7.02 44.66
C ALA A 80 -16.62 -5.94 43.72
N LEU A 81 -16.79 -6.28 42.44
CA LEU A 81 -17.27 -5.39 41.39
C LEU A 81 -18.71 -4.94 41.66
N ASP A 82 -18.96 -3.63 41.64
CA ASP A 82 -20.30 -3.06 41.71
C ASP A 82 -20.97 -3.13 40.33
N LEU A 83 -22.02 -3.95 40.24
CA LEU A 83 -22.79 -4.15 39.02
C LEU A 83 -23.39 -2.84 38.48
N ASN A 84 -23.84 -1.93 39.35
CA ASN A 84 -24.45 -0.67 38.90
C ASN A 84 -23.37 0.25 38.33
N ALA A 85 -22.20 0.32 38.97
CA ALA A 85 -21.07 1.08 38.44
C ALA A 85 -20.59 0.55 37.08
N LEU A 86 -20.57 -0.78 36.88
CA LEU A 86 -20.25 -1.39 35.58
C LEU A 86 -21.29 -1.07 34.50
N ARG A 87 -22.57 -1.00 34.86
CA ARG A 87 -23.64 -0.60 33.93
C ARG A 87 -23.53 0.86 33.53
N ASP A 88 -23.29 1.75 34.50
CA ASP A 88 -23.08 3.17 34.24
C ASP A 88 -21.86 3.38 33.35
N ALA A 89 -20.76 2.65 33.60
CA ALA A 89 -19.59 2.62 32.74
C ALA A 89 -19.91 2.20 31.30
N ALA A 90 -20.72 1.14 31.11
CA ALA A 90 -21.13 0.69 29.79
C ALA A 90 -21.95 1.77 29.05
N LEU A 91 -22.85 2.47 29.75
CA LEU A 91 -23.65 3.56 29.19
C LEU A 91 -22.80 4.77 28.80
N VAL A 92 -21.83 5.16 29.64
CA VAL A 92 -20.89 6.26 29.35
C VAL A 92 -20.04 5.93 28.14
N LEU A 93 -19.43 4.73 28.12
CA LEU A 93 -18.58 4.30 27.02
C LEU A 93 -19.36 4.23 25.70
N ARG A 94 -20.62 3.79 25.74
CA ARG A 94 -21.51 3.81 24.58
C ARG A 94 -21.69 5.22 24.02
N GLY A 95 -21.78 6.23 24.89
CA GLY A 95 -21.80 7.64 24.48
C GLY A 95 -20.54 8.05 23.70
N PHE A 96 -19.36 7.66 24.18
CA PHE A 96 -18.09 7.92 23.49
C PHE A 96 -17.98 7.21 22.15
N VAL A 97 -18.40 5.93 22.08
CA VAL A 97 -18.39 5.15 20.84
C VAL A 97 -19.26 5.81 19.76
N ARG A 98 -20.45 6.29 20.12
CA ARG A 98 -21.35 6.98 19.19
C ARG A 98 -20.77 8.29 18.69
N ALA A 99 -20.20 9.11 19.59
CA ALA A 99 -19.55 10.36 19.22
C ALA A 99 -18.37 10.12 18.26
N ALA A 100 -17.52 9.13 18.57
CA ALA A 100 -16.40 8.77 17.70
C ALA A 100 -16.85 8.26 16.33
N ALA A 101 -17.94 7.50 16.26
CA ALA A 101 -18.51 7.02 15.00
C ALA A 101 -19.07 8.16 14.12
N GLU A 102 -19.49 9.28 14.72
CA GLU A 102 -19.91 10.50 14.02
C GLU A 102 -18.70 11.33 13.56
N ASP A 103 -17.67 11.49 14.40
CA ASP A 103 -16.47 12.28 14.10
C ASP A 103 -15.62 11.69 12.96
N LEU A 104 -15.60 10.35 12.79
CA LEU A 104 -14.89 9.69 11.69
C LEU A 104 -15.38 10.13 10.31
N LEU A 105 -16.59 10.68 10.19
CA LEU A 105 -17.12 11.22 8.92
C LEU A 105 -16.51 12.58 8.53
N ALA A 106 -15.87 13.27 9.46
CA ALA A 106 -15.38 14.64 9.27
C ALA A 106 -13.85 14.75 9.18
N ALA A 107 -13.11 13.67 9.42
CA ALA A 107 -11.65 13.72 9.48
C ALA A 107 -11.02 13.85 8.08
N PRO A 108 -10.12 14.84 7.85
CA PRO A 108 -9.39 14.93 6.58
C PRO A 108 -8.51 13.69 6.37
N GLU A 109 -8.74 13.00 5.25
CA GLU A 109 -8.04 11.80 4.81
C GLU A 109 -6.51 12.01 4.78
N VAL A 110 -5.75 11.01 5.21
CA VAL A 110 -4.27 11.08 5.33
C VAL A 110 -3.61 11.57 4.04
N GLY A 111 -4.09 11.13 2.88
CA GLY A 111 -3.60 11.59 1.58
C GLY A 111 -3.74 13.11 1.38
N ARG A 112 -4.83 13.73 1.84
CA ARG A 112 -5.02 15.19 1.74
C ARG A 112 -4.02 15.95 2.60
N LYS A 113 -3.78 15.49 3.84
CA LYS A 113 -2.77 16.10 4.72
C LYS A 113 -1.37 15.99 4.12
N LEU A 114 -1.06 14.83 3.51
CA LEU A 114 0.21 14.64 2.82
C LEU A 114 0.32 15.56 1.60
N LEU A 115 -0.73 15.70 0.79
CA LEU A 115 -0.77 16.61 -0.35
C LEU A 115 -0.46 18.05 0.06
N ASP A 116 -1.09 18.54 1.13
CA ASP A 116 -0.87 19.89 1.64
C ASP A 116 0.58 20.06 2.15
N ALA A 117 1.11 19.06 2.85
CA ALA A 117 2.47 19.07 3.38
C ALA A 117 3.52 19.03 2.26
N VAL A 118 3.38 18.14 1.28
CA VAL A 118 4.23 18.04 0.09
C VAL A 118 4.21 19.36 -0.65
N GLY A 119 3.02 19.90 -0.96
CA GLY A 119 2.89 21.18 -1.63
C GLY A 119 3.55 22.34 -0.88
N ALA A 120 3.45 22.36 0.45
CA ALA A 120 4.13 23.37 1.28
C ALA A 120 5.66 23.22 1.24
N ILE A 121 6.17 21.99 1.27
CA ILE A 121 7.60 21.68 1.22
C ILE A 121 8.19 22.04 -0.15
N VAL A 122 7.55 21.62 -1.24
CA VAL A 122 8.03 21.90 -2.60
C VAL A 122 8.08 23.41 -2.86
N ARG A 123 7.07 24.15 -2.40
CA ARG A 123 7.11 25.63 -2.42
C ARG A 123 8.23 26.21 -1.55
N ALA A 124 8.51 25.63 -0.38
CA ALA A 124 9.54 26.13 0.51
C ALA A 124 10.97 25.92 -0.05
N ILE A 125 11.21 24.82 -0.76
CA ILE A 125 12.49 24.54 -1.44
C ILE A 125 12.64 25.30 -2.77
N GLY A 126 11.63 26.07 -3.17
CA GLY A 126 11.68 26.96 -4.33
C GLY A 126 11.44 26.26 -5.67
N VAL A 127 10.78 25.11 -5.68
CA VAL A 127 10.43 24.38 -6.90
C VAL A 127 9.02 24.77 -7.35
N ASP A 128 8.87 25.06 -8.65
CA ASP A 128 7.57 25.24 -9.28
C ASP A 128 6.99 23.88 -9.65
N VAL A 129 5.99 23.43 -8.89
CA VAL A 129 5.29 22.15 -9.10
C VAL A 129 4.64 22.02 -10.47
N THR A 130 4.37 23.13 -11.17
CA THR A 130 3.72 23.11 -12.49
C THR A 130 4.71 22.93 -13.65
N GLN A 131 6.00 22.95 -13.37
CA GLN A 131 7.06 22.82 -14.38
C GLN A 131 8.11 21.78 -14.01
N ALA A 132 8.14 21.32 -12.76
CA ALA A 132 9.12 20.36 -12.28
C ALA A 132 8.63 18.92 -12.50
N GLU A 133 9.20 18.28 -13.52
CA GLU A 133 9.06 16.84 -13.69
C GLU A 133 9.66 16.10 -12.49
N CYS A 134 9.04 14.98 -12.14
CA CYS A 134 9.52 14.17 -11.04
C CYS A 134 9.58 12.67 -11.35
N VAL A 135 10.56 12.03 -10.71
CA VAL A 135 10.72 10.57 -10.70
C VAL A 135 10.44 10.09 -9.29
N ILE A 136 9.52 9.15 -9.15
CA ILE A 136 9.16 8.53 -7.88
C ILE A 136 9.76 7.13 -7.84
N THR A 137 10.51 6.79 -6.81
CA THR A 137 10.97 5.42 -6.55
C THR A 137 10.35 4.91 -5.26
N ALA A 138 9.55 3.84 -5.33
CA ALA A 138 8.96 3.17 -4.18
C ALA A 138 9.71 1.86 -3.86
N ARG A 139 10.05 1.64 -2.59
CA ARG A 139 10.75 0.44 -2.12
C ARG A 139 10.24 0.00 -0.76
N CYS A 140 9.96 -1.30 -0.60
CA CYS A 140 9.62 -1.87 0.69
C CYS A 140 10.87 -1.94 1.60
N VAL A 141 10.72 -1.57 2.87
CA VAL A 141 11.75 -1.61 3.92
C VAL A 141 11.18 -2.28 5.18
N GLU A 142 12.03 -2.62 6.16
CA GLU A 142 11.65 -3.43 7.32
C GLU A 142 10.40 -2.93 8.08
N ASP A 143 10.20 -1.60 8.19
CA ASP A 143 9.07 -1.01 8.90
C ASP A 143 8.08 -0.22 8.02
N GLY A 144 8.11 -0.43 6.69
CA GLY A 144 7.13 0.17 5.78
C GLY A 144 7.62 0.36 4.33
N VAL A 145 7.36 1.53 3.74
CA VAL A 145 7.72 1.83 2.34
C VAL A 145 8.41 3.18 2.24
N ASP A 146 9.58 3.19 1.61
CA ASP A 146 10.31 4.40 1.27
C ASP A 146 9.93 4.89 -0.13
N TYR A 147 9.65 6.19 -0.24
CA TYR A 147 9.51 6.90 -1.49
C TYR A 147 10.63 7.93 -1.64
N ASN A 148 11.42 7.78 -2.70
CA ASN A 148 12.40 8.77 -3.11
C ASN A 148 11.84 9.55 -4.29
N VAL A 149 11.55 10.83 -4.10
CA VAL A 149 11.04 11.71 -5.15
C VAL A 149 12.16 12.66 -5.56
N ALA A 150 12.63 12.51 -6.79
CA ALA A 150 13.57 13.43 -7.42
C ALA A 150 12.77 14.48 -8.21
N LEU A 151 12.99 15.75 -7.93
CA LEU A 151 12.33 16.91 -8.53
C LEU A 151 13.37 17.70 -9.32
N GLU A 152 13.23 17.78 -10.64
CA GLU A 152 14.08 18.64 -11.46
C GLU A 152 13.44 20.04 -11.56
N GLY A 153 14.13 21.05 -11.03
CA GLY A 153 13.67 22.43 -11.14
C GLY A 153 13.91 23.01 -12.53
N VAL A 154 13.28 24.15 -12.82
CA VAL A 154 13.52 24.93 -14.06
C VAL A 154 14.97 25.41 -14.17
N ASP A 155 15.68 25.48 -13.05
CA ASP A 155 17.11 25.77 -12.97
C ASP A 155 18.01 24.59 -13.37
N GLY A 156 17.45 23.41 -13.64
CA GLY A 156 18.17 22.16 -13.92
C GLY A 156 18.74 21.50 -12.67
N GLU A 157 18.47 22.06 -11.48
CA GLU A 157 18.94 21.51 -10.21
C GLU A 157 17.94 20.47 -9.69
N VAL A 158 18.46 19.29 -9.33
CA VAL A 158 17.65 18.20 -8.78
C VAL A 158 17.58 18.34 -7.26
N ARG A 159 16.34 18.30 -6.73
CA ARG A 159 16.04 18.30 -5.29
C ARG A 159 15.32 17.02 -4.92
N TYR A 160 15.51 16.59 -3.69
CA TYR A 160 15.02 15.31 -3.23
C TYR A 160 14.04 15.44 -2.07
N LEU A 161 12.91 14.75 -2.20
CA LEU A 161 11.95 14.54 -1.14
C LEU A 161 11.91 13.04 -0.81
N PHE A 162 12.29 12.72 0.42
CA PHE A 162 12.28 11.37 0.97
C PHE A 162 11.05 11.22 1.87
N LEU A 163 10.15 10.32 1.53
CA LEU A 163 8.97 10.01 2.33
C LEU A 163 9.10 8.59 2.85
N HIS A 164 9.14 8.44 4.17
CA HIS A 164 9.14 7.15 4.84
C HIS A 164 7.74 6.90 5.40
N MET A 165 7.02 6.02 4.72
CA MET A 165 5.69 5.57 5.11
C MET A 165 5.82 4.47 6.16
N VAL A 166 5.21 4.65 7.32
CA VAL A 166 5.03 3.59 8.31
C VAL A 166 3.58 3.16 8.39
N GLY A 167 3.37 1.89 8.70
CA GLY A 167 2.22 1.50 9.52
C GLY A 167 1.08 0.67 8.95
N PRO A 168 0.95 0.21 7.70
CA PRO A 168 -0.02 -0.87 7.46
C PRO A 168 0.42 -2.08 8.30
N PRO A 169 -0.42 -2.58 9.22
CA PRO A 169 -0.04 -3.71 10.07
C PRO A 169 0.21 -4.94 9.21
N GLU A 170 1.23 -5.74 9.52
CA GLU A 170 1.43 -7.03 8.85
C GLU A 170 0.12 -7.85 8.85
N PRO A 171 -0.19 -8.56 7.75
CA PRO A 171 -1.42 -9.31 7.62
C PRO A 171 -1.50 -10.35 8.74
N SER A 172 -2.68 -10.47 9.36
CA SER A 172 -2.89 -11.50 10.37
C SER A 172 -2.84 -12.89 9.71
N THR A 173 -2.06 -13.81 10.28
CA THR A 173 -1.92 -15.18 9.76
C THR A 173 -3.20 -16.01 9.86
N THR A 174 -4.20 -15.50 10.58
CA THR A 174 -5.51 -16.14 10.80
C THR A 174 -6.61 -15.62 9.88
N GLY A 175 -6.29 -14.71 8.95
CA GLY A 175 -7.25 -14.01 8.11
C GLY A 175 -7.87 -12.82 8.82
N GLN A 176 -8.29 -11.83 8.04
CA GLN A 176 -8.76 -10.55 8.55
C GLN A 176 -10.11 -10.69 9.25
N GLU A 177 -10.15 -10.45 10.56
CA GLU A 177 -11.41 -10.48 11.31
C GLU A 177 -12.21 -9.19 11.09
N LEU A 178 -13.54 -9.26 11.29
CA LEU A 178 -14.49 -8.13 11.20
C LEU A 178 -14.05 -6.87 11.98
N TRP A 179 -13.23 -7.04 13.02
CA TRP A 179 -12.77 -6.01 13.94
C TRP A 179 -11.46 -5.35 13.56
N GLU A 180 -10.72 -5.98 12.65
CA GLU A 180 -9.40 -5.51 12.29
C GLU A 180 -9.51 -4.24 11.46
N ARG A 181 -8.53 -3.36 11.62
CA ARG A 181 -8.36 -2.27 10.69
C ARG A 181 -8.13 -2.85 9.30
N LYS A 182 -8.98 -2.46 8.35
CA LYS A 182 -8.81 -2.79 6.94
C LYS A 182 -7.75 -1.88 6.37
N ASP A 183 -6.57 -2.43 6.17
CA ASP A 183 -5.42 -1.70 5.68
C ASP A 183 -4.43 -2.67 5.06
N SER A 184 -3.72 -2.19 4.06
CA SER A 184 -2.71 -2.92 3.32
C SER A 184 -1.59 -1.98 2.89
N TYR A 185 -0.48 -2.54 2.42
CA TYR A 185 0.52 -1.71 1.76
C TYR A 185 -0.06 -1.02 0.52
N ALA A 186 -0.95 -1.66 -0.25
CA ALA A 186 -1.67 -1.03 -1.36
C ALA A 186 -2.46 0.22 -0.91
N ASP A 187 -3.20 0.15 0.20
CA ASP A 187 -3.97 1.29 0.73
C ASP A 187 -3.07 2.44 1.19
N GLY A 188 -2.00 2.11 1.94
CA GLY A 188 -1.02 3.11 2.40
C GLY A 188 -0.32 3.78 1.22
N CYS A 189 0.02 3.00 0.21
CA CYS A 189 0.59 3.47 -1.03
C CYS A 189 -0.38 4.34 -1.82
N ALA A 190 -1.65 3.97 -1.91
CA ALA A 190 -2.68 4.76 -2.56
C ALA A 190 -2.74 6.17 -1.97
N ARG A 191 -2.83 6.27 -0.64
CA ARG A 191 -2.84 7.56 0.08
C ARG A 191 -1.55 8.34 -0.09
N THR A 192 -0.41 7.64 -0.19
CA THR A 192 0.89 8.28 -0.44
C THR A 192 0.96 8.85 -1.85
N LEU A 193 0.58 8.07 -2.87
CA LEU A 193 0.50 8.52 -4.26
C LEU A 193 -0.52 9.64 -4.46
N PHE A 194 -1.66 9.59 -3.76
CA PHE A 194 -2.59 10.71 -3.71
C PHE A 194 -1.92 11.98 -3.15
N GLY A 195 -1.12 11.86 -2.09
CA GLY A 195 -0.35 12.99 -1.55
C GLY A 195 0.70 13.53 -2.53
N LEU A 196 1.21 12.69 -3.42
CA LEU A 196 2.17 13.06 -4.47
C LEU A 196 1.50 13.56 -5.75
N SER A 197 0.17 13.43 -5.90
CA SER A 197 -0.56 13.82 -7.11
C SER A 197 -0.54 15.32 -7.43
N GLY A 198 -0.08 16.16 -6.50
CA GLY A 198 0.17 17.58 -6.76
C GLY A 198 1.46 17.87 -7.52
N LEU A 199 2.27 16.85 -7.83
CA LEU A 199 3.50 16.94 -8.61
C LEU A 199 3.25 16.49 -10.06
N LEU A 200 4.26 16.60 -10.92
CA LEU A 200 4.23 16.11 -12.30
C LEU A 200 5.12 14.86 -12.46
N PRO A 201 4.69 13.69 -11.95
CA PRO A 201 5.47 12.46 -12.10
C PRO A 201 5.44 11.99 -13.54
N VAL A 202 6.63 11.85 -14.13
CA VAL A 202 6.82 11.27 -15.47
C VAL A 202 7.22 9.79 -15.38
N GLU A 203 7.88 9.40 -14.28
CA GLU A 203 8.32 8.03 -14.05
C GLU A 203 8.01 7.56 -12.62
N LEU A 204 7.52 6.33 -12.50
CA LEU A 204 7.35 5.59 -11.25
C LEU A 204 8.16 4.30 -11.33
N SER A 205 9.17 4.20 -10.48
CA SER A 205 10.02 3.03 -10.31
C SER A 205 9.62 2.28 -9.04
N VAL A 206 9.47 0.96 -9.16
CA VAL A 206 9.17 0.05 -8.06
C VAL A 206 10.35 -0.88 -7.88
N VAL A 207 10.93 -0.87 -6.69
CA VAL A 207 11.99 -1.80 -6.30
C VAL A 207 11.36 -2.84 -5.37
N ALA A 208 11.13 -4.03 -5.92
CA ALA A 208 10.56 -5.16 -5.21
C ALA A 208 11.69 -6.15 -4.90
N ASP A 209 12.31 -6.03 -3.73
CA ASP A 209 13.39 -6.93 -3.30
C ASP A 209 12.80 -8.22 -2.71
N ASP A 210 12.43 -8.18 -1.42
CA ASP A 210 11.82 -9.32 -0.71
C ASP A 210 10.29 -9.21 -0.63
N ALA A 211 9.74 -8.01 -0.85
CA ALA A 211 8.32 -7.71 -0.78
C ALA A 211 7.92 -6.64 -1.82
N ASP A 212 6.70 -6.75 -2.34
CA ASP A 212 6.09 -5.72 -3.20
C ASP A 212 5.55 -4.57 -2.31
N PRO A 213 6.01 -3.32 -2.52
CA PRO A 213 5.48 -2.18 -1.78
C PRO A 213 3.98 -1.94 -2.02
N PHE A 214 3.38 -2.49 -3.08
CA PHE A 214 1.97 -2.35 -3.40
C PHE A 214 1.14 -3.60 -3.12
N ASP A 215 1.63 -4.51 -2.27
CA ASP A 215 0.88 -5.71 -1.93
C ASP A 215 -0.43 -5.37 -1.21
N SER A 216 -1.51 -6.00 -1.66
CA SER A 216 -2.87 -5.85 -1.12
C SER A 216 -3.26 -6.97 -0.16
N TRP A 217 -2.41 -7.99 0.00
CA TRP A 217 -2.66 -9.17 0.84
C TRP A 217 -3.97 -9.90 0.50
N GLY A 218 -4.47 -9.74 -0.72
CA GLY A 218 -5.70 -10.36 -1.20
C GLY A 218 -6.98 -9.57 -0.92
N ASP A 219 -6.90 -8.37 -0.33
CA ASP A 219 -8.03 -7.44 -0.25
C ASP A 219 -8.18 -6.68 -1.59
N GLY A 220 -9.34 -6.81 -2.23
CA GLY A 220 -9.62 -6.14 -3.50
C GLY A 220 -9.85 -4.64 -3.36
N ASP A 221 -10.20 -4.16 -2.17
CA ASP A 221 -10.55 -2.74 -1.95
C ASP A 221 -9.31 -1.84 -2.07
N GLY A 222 -8.16 -2.25 -1.51
CA GLY A 222 -6.93 -1.45 -1.59
C GLY A 222 -6.33 -1.35 -2.99
N VAL A 223 -6.57 -2.36 -3.84
CA VAL A 223 -6.21 -2.29 -5.26
C VAL A 223 -7.03 -1.20 -5.97
N ASN A 224 -8.32 -1.06 -5.65
CA ASN A 224 -9.18 -0.04 -6.25
C ASN A 224 -8.81 1.38 -5.81
N GLU A 225 -8.46 1.56 -4.53
CA GLU A 225 -7.98 2.85 -4.02
C GLU A 225 -6.63 3.22 -4.67
N LEU A 226 -5.74 2.24 -4.82
CA LEU A 226 -4.46 2.40 -5.51
C LEU A 226 -4.68 2.79 -6.98
N ALA A 227 -5.56 2.09 -7.70
CA ALA A 227 -5.92 2.41 -9.08
C ALA A 227 -6.47 3.84 -9.22
N SER A 228 -7.34 4.25 -8.28
CA SER A 228 -7.90 5.60 -8.25
C SER A 228 -6.84 6.67 -8.01
N SER A 229 -5.86 6.39 -7.14
CA SER A 229 -4.75 7.31 -6.85
C SER A 229 -3.76 7.41 -8.01
N LEU A 230 -3.50 6.30 -8.69
CA LEU A 230 -2.69 6.27 -9.91
C LEU A 230 -3.33 7.08 -11.05
N ALA A 231 -4.66 7.06 -11.17
CA ALA A 231 -5.37 7.85 -12.17
C ALA A 231 -5.15 9.37 -12.05
N LEU A 232 -4.71 9.85 -10.89
CA LEU A 232 -4.38 11.25 -10.66
C LEU A 232 -2.98 11.63 -11.16
N LEU A 233 -2.13 10.64 -11.49
CA LEU A 233 -0.78 10.84 -12.01
C LEU A 233 -0.84 10.95 -13.54
N SER A 234 -1.44 12.03 -14.04
CA SER A 234 -1.84 12.18 -15.44
C SER A 234 -0.70 12.12 -16.45
N ASP A 235 0.50 12.54 -16.04
CA ASP A 235 1.69 12.68 -16.89
C ASP A 235 2.63 11.48 -16.78
N LEU A 236 2.26 10.46 -16.00
CA LEU A 236 3.05 9.27 -15.78
C LEU A 236 3.10 8.42 -17.06
N ASP A 237 4.21 8.51 -17.78
CA ASP A 237 4.40 7.84 -19.07
C ASP A 237 5.23 6.56 -18.98
N THR A 238 5.94 6.38 -17.85
CA THR A 238 6.90 5.30 -17.65
C THR A 238 6.70 4.60 -16.31
N LEU A 239 6.60 3.27 -16.36
CA LEU A 239 6.73 2.41 -15.19
C LEU A 239 8.03 1.60 -15.27
N ARG A 240 8.78 1.57 -14.17
CA ARG A 240 9.95 0.69 -14.04
C ARG A 240 9.75 -0.28 -12.89
N PHE A 241 10.06 -1.54 -13.11
CA PHE A 241 10.08 -2.57 -12.09
C PHE A 241 11.50 -3.11 -11.98
N ASP A 242 12.13 -2.95 -10.83
CA ASP A 242 13.36 -3.63 -10.48
C ASP A 242 13.02 -4.78 -9.52
N ILE A 243 13.17 -6.00 -10.01
CA ILE A 243 12.71 -7.22 -9.34
C ILE A 243 13.92 -7.94 -8.75
N GLY A 244 13.96 -8.00 -7.42
CA GLY A 244 14.94 -8.75 -6.64
C GLY A 244 14.78 -10.26 -6.77
N GLU A 245 15.63 -11.01 -6.05
CA GLU A 245 15.60 -12.47 -6.09
C GLU A 245 14.35 -13.05 -5.45
N ASP A 246 13.87 -12.41 -4.38
CA ASP A 246 12.81 -12.93 -3.54
C ASP A 246 11.44 -12.29 -3.75
N ALA A 247 11.34 -11.35 -4.68
CA ALA A 247 10.15 -10.52 -4.93
C ALA A 247 8.87 -11.35 -5.05
N VAL A 248 7.84 -10.91 -4.35
CA VAL A 248 6.50 -11.51 -4.36
C VAL A 248 5.48 -10.40 -4.61
N GLY A 249 4.48 -10.67 -5.46
CA GLY A 249 3.31 -9.81 -5.63
C GLY A 249 3.31 -8.98 -6.92
N PRO A 250 2.18 -8.89 -7.62
CA PRO A 250 1.98 -7.99 -8.75
C PRO A 250 1.04 -6.82 -8.40
N GLY A 251 1.05 -6.31 -7.16
CA GLY A 251 0.05 -5.38 -6.63
C GLY A 251 -0.17 -4.16 -7.52
N LEU A 252 0.92 -3.47 -7.93
CA LEU A 252 0.84 -2.34 -8.86
C LEU A 252 0.28 -2.76 -10.24
N LEU A 253 0.70 -3.92 -10.77
CA LEU A 253 0.22 -4.42 -12.06
C LEU A 253 -1.29 -4.73 -12.04
N VAL A 254 -1.78 -5.26 -10.92
CA VAL A 254 -3.21 -5.53 -10.73
C VAL A 254 -3.98 -4.21 -10.68
N ALA A 255 -3.46 -3.18 -10.00
CA ALA A 255 -4.11 -1.86 -9.94
C ALA A 255 -4.20 -1.17 -11.32
N ILE A 256 -3.21 -1.36 -12.20
CA ILE A 256 -3.23 -0.82 -13.57
C ILE A 256 -3.90 -1.75 -14.60
N ARG A 257 -4.59 -2.79 -14.14
CA ARG A 257 -5.37 -3.67 -15.03
C ARG A 257 -6.46 -2.88 -15.75
N GLU A 258 -7.13 -1.99 -15.04
CA GLU A 258 -7.99 -0.99 -15.66
C GLU A 258 -7.11 0.15 -16.21
N PRO A 259 -7.49 0.78 -17.33
CA PRO A 259 -6.69 1.79 -18.00
C PRO A 259 -6.66 3.14 -17.24
N VAL A 260 -6.10 3.15 -16.03
CA VAL A 260 -6.07 4.33 -15.16
C VAL A 260 -4.94 5.31 -15.52
N LEU A 261 -3.84 4.82 -16.07
CA LEU A 261 -2.69 5.64 -16.48
C LEU A 261 -2.74 5.98 -17.98
N ASN A 262 -3.46 7.02 -18.38
CA ASN A 262 -3.68 7.30 -19.81
C ASN A 262 -2.39 7.63 -20.58
N ALA A 263 -1.42 8.32 -19.95
CA ALA A 263 -0.15 8.69 -20.58
C ALA A 263 0.89 7.55 -20.64
N LEU A 264 0.67 6.44 -19.93
CA LEU A 264 1.61 5.34 -19.85
C LEU A 264 1.89 4.75 -21.25
N THR A 265 3.14 4.86 -21.68
CA THR A 265 3.65 4.42 -22.98
C THR A 265 4.78 3.41 -22.85
N HIS A 266 5.50 3.41 -21.72
CA HIS A 266 6.68 2.58 -21.49
C HIS A 266 6.56 1.76 -20.21
N ILE A 267 6.89 0.47 -20.31
CA ILE A 267 7.11 -0.39 -19.14
C ILE A 267 8.50 -1.03 -19.27
N TYR A 268 9.30 -0.89 -18.22
CA TYR A 268 10.61 -1.53 -18.08
C TYR A 268 10.58 -2.52 -16.92
N VAL A 269 11.07 -3.73 -17.16
CA VAL A 269 11.18 -4.78 -16.15
C VAL A 269 12.62 -5.25 -16.13
N THR A 270 13.33 -4.94 -15.04
CA THR A 270 14.70 -5.33 -14.83
C THR A 270 14.80 -6.30 -13.67
N ARG A 271 15.80 -7.18 -13.75
CA ARG A 271 16.31 -7.94 -12.61
C ARG A 271 17.81 -7.82 -12.64
N ALA A 272 18.39 -7.36 -11.53
CA ALA A 272 19.83 -7.22 -11.40
C ALA A 272 20.57 -8.49 -11.86
N ALA A 273 21.62 -8.31 -12.66
CA ALA A 273 22.47 -9.40 -13.09
C ALA A 273 23.19 -9.98 -11.87
N LEU A 274 23.19 -11.31 -11.71
CA LEU A 274 24.01 -11.96 -10.70
C LEU A 274 25.47 -11.85 -11.17
N ASP A 275 26.17 -10.80 -10.73
CA ASP A 275 27.59 -10.55 -11.07
C ASP A 275 28.54 -11.70 -10.63
N SER A 276 28.03 -12.68 -9.90
CA SER A 276 28.77 -13.89 -9.53
C SER A 276 28.51 -15.03 -10.51
N THR A 277 29.45 -15.24 -11.43
CA THR A 277 29.50 -16.34 -12.42
C THR A 277 29.49 -17.75 -11.81
N PHE A 278 29.52 -17.88 -10.48
CA PHE A 278 29.63 -19.13 -9.74
C PHE A 278 28.52 -19.39 -8.69
N MET A 279 27.62 -18.45 -8.42
CA MET A 279 26.51 -18.61 -7.45
C MET A 279 25.13 -18.73 -8.12
N ALA A 280 25.07 -18.81 -9.45
CA ALA A 280 23.84 -19.04 -10.22
C ALA A 280 23.31 -20.50 -10.09
N ALA A 281 23.34 -21.07 -8.89
CA ALA A 281 22.51 -22.22 -8.53
C ALA A 281 21.16 -21.79 -7.92
N GLY A 282 20.91 -20.48 -7.79
CA GLY A 282 19.57 -19.94 -7.56
C GLY A 282 18.69 -20.24 -8.76
N ARG A 283 17.79 -21.22 -8.63
CA ARG A 283 16.78 -21.54 -9.65
C ARG A 283 16.08 -20.23 -10.06
N PRO A 284 15.68 -20.05 -11.35
CA PRO A 284 14.83 -18.93 -11.69
C PRO A 284 13.57 -19.01 -10.82
N LYS A 285 13.41 -18.07 -9.87
CA LYS A 285 12.19 -17.98 -9.08
C LYS A 285 11.08 -17.63 -10.06
N HIS A 286 10.10 -18.53 -10.14
CA HIS A 286 8.90 -18.31 -10.94
C HIS A 286 8.12 -17.19 -10.23
N LEU A 287 7.99 -16.03 -10.88
CA LEU A 287 7.13 -14.95 -10.41
C LEU A 287 5.68 -15.34 -10.74
N GLU A 288 5.13 -16.25 -9.95
CA GLU A 288 3.80 -16.81 -10.16
C GLU A 288 2.75 -15.69 -10.25
N GLY A 289 1.98 -15.69 -11.34
CA GLY A 289 0.96 -14.69 -11.61
C GLY A 289 1.46 -13.29 -12.02
N TRP A 290 2.75 -12.97 -11.91
CA TRP A 290 3.25 -11.62 -12.21
C TRP A 290 3.19 -11.30 -13.71
N PHE A 291 3.71 -12.21 -14.55
CA PHE A 291 3.64 -12.05 -16.00
C PHE A 291 2.21 -12.16 -16.54
N ASP A 292 1.35 -12.92 -15.87
CA ASP A 292 -0.08 -12.97 -16.21
C ASP A 292 -0.76 -11.64 -15.88
N ALA A 293 -0.47 -11.03 -14.72
CA ALA A 293 -0.96 -9.71 -14.36
C ALA A 293 -0.45 -8.64 -15.34
N LEU A 294 0.81 -8.70 -15.76
CA LEU A 294 1.37 -7.81 -16.78
C LEU A 294 0.62 -8.00 -18.11
N GLU A 295 0.43 -9.24 -18.58
CA GLU A 295 -0.30 -9.53 -19.81
C GLU A 295 -1.73 -8.98 -19.77
N LEU A 296 -2.43 -9.18 -18.65
CA LEU A 296 -3.78 -8.68 -18.45
C LEU A 296 -3.82 -7.14 -18.49
N ALA A 297 -2.89 -6.47 -17.83
CA ALA A 297 -2.81 -5.01 -17.84
C ALA A 297 -2.55 -4.47 -19.24
N VAL A 298 -1.55 -4.99 -19.97
CA VAL A 298 -1.24 -4.48 -21.32
C VAL A 298 -2.34 -4.81 -22.34
N THR A 299 -2.98 -5.98 -22.22
CA THR A 299 -4.09 -6.38 -23.08
C THR A 299 -5.31 -5.50 -22.83
N SER A 300 -5.66 -5.26 -21.56
CA SER A 300 -6.77 -4.38 -21.19
C SER A 300 -6.56 -2.97 -21.74
N ARG A 301 -5.36 -2.40 -21.56
CA ARG A 301 -5.00 -1.09 -22.13
C ARG A 301 -5.15 -1.05 -23.65
N SER A 302 -4.63 -2.07 -24.35
CA SER A 302 -4.76 -2.17 -25.81
C SER A 302 -6.23 -2.24 -26.25
N ASN A 303 -7.08 -2.97 -25.53
CA ASN A 303 -8.52 -3.05 -25.83
C ASN A 303 -9.24 -1.70 -25.68
N HIS A 304 -8.70 -0.80 -24.86
CA HIS A 304 -9.19 0.57 -24.69
C HIS A 304 -8.51 1.58 -25.63
N GLY A 305 -7.68 1.12 -26.58
CA GLY A 305 -6.99 2.00 -27.54
C GLY A 305 -5.77 2.72 -26.96
N LEU A 306 -5.32 2.35 -25.76
CA LEU A 306 -4.17 2.93 -25.06
C LEU A 306 -2.95 2.01 -25.15
N GLN A 307 -2.56 1.70 -26.38
CA GLN A 307 -1.48 0.75 -26.63
C GLN A 307 -0.14 1.25 -26.05
N LEU A 308 0.59 0.37 -25.36
CA LEU A 308 1.97 0.66 -24.98
C LEU A 308 2.86 0.76 -26.21
N GLN A 309 3.72 1.76 -26.22
CA GLN A 309 4.73 1.91 -27.27
C GLN A 309 5.85 0.90 -27.08
N ARG A 310 6.30 0.69 -25.84
CA ARG A 310 7.44 -0.18 -25.54
C ARG A 310 7.25 -0.96 -24.24
N LEU A 311 7.55 -2.25 -24.33
CA LEU A 311 7.78 -3.12 -23.18
C LEU A 311 9.19 -3.68 -23.28
N GLU A 312 10.02 -3.42 -22.28
CA GLU A 312 11.39 -3.92 -22.20
C GLU A 312 11.57 -4.81 -20.98
N ILE A 313 12.09 -6.02 -21.20
CA ILE A 313 12.38 -6.98 -20.13
C ILE A 313 13.84 -7.39 -20.23
N ALA A 314 14.62 -7.13 -19.18
CA ALA A 314 16.05 -7.38 -19.14
C ALA A 314 16.48 -8.08 -17.84
N GLY A 315 17.32 -9.12 -17.95
CA GLY A 315 17.88 -9.82 -16.79
C GLY A 315 17.61 -11.33 -16.78
N HIS A 316 17.60 -11.93 -15.59
CA HIS A 316 17.44 -13.37 -15.41
C HIS A 316 15.97 -13.78 -15.27
N PHE A 317 15.29 -13.98 -16.41
CA PHE A 317 13.89 -14.40 -16.47
C PHE A 317 13.71 -15.62 -17.37
N CYS A 318 12.77 -16.50 -17.02
CA CYS A 318 12.29 -17.56 -17.90
C CYS A 318 10.89 -17.19 -18.40
N LEU A 319 10.82 -16.65 -19.61
CA LEU A 319 9.56 -16.26 -20.25
C LEU A 319 9.01 -17.42 -21.10
N CYS A 320 7.68 -17.56 -21.12
CA CYS A 320 6.99 -18.51 -21.97
C CYS A 320 6.83 -17.97 -23.41
N MET A 321 7.06 -18.78 -24.44
CA MET A 321 6.97 -18.34 -25.84
C MET A 321 5.56 -17.91 -26.25
N LEU A 322 4.55 -18.60 -25.72
CA LEU A 322 3.15 -18.25 -25.96
C LEU A 322 2.81 -16.90 -25.32
N TRP A 323 3.29 -16.64 -24.11
CA TRP A 323 3.15 -15.34 -23.45
C TRP A 323 3.79 -14.22 -24.29
N VAL A 324 5.05 -14.41 -24.72
CA VAL A 324 5.75 -13.42 -25.56
C VAL A 324 4.99 -13.12 -26.85
N ARG A 325 4.40 -14.15 -27.48
CA ARG A 325 3.59 -13.97 -28.69
C ARG A 325 2.35 -13.13 -28.41
N ARG A 326 1.57 -13.47 -27.37
CA ARG A 326 0.34 -12.74 -27.01
C ARG A 326 0.63 -11.29 -26.68
N VAL A 327 1.68 -11.02 -25.92
CA VAL A 327 2.07 -9.65 -25.56
C VAL A 327 2.53 -8.83 -26.78
N ARG A 328 3.25 -9.45 -27.72
CA ARG A 328 3.64 -8.79 -28.98
C ARG A 328 2.46 -8.41 -29.88
N GLU A 329 1.30 -9.06 -29.72
CA GLU A 329 0.10 -8.71 -30.47
C GLU A 329 -0.57 -7.43 -29.92
N VAL A 330 -0.28 -7.04 -28.68
CA VAL A 330 -0.92 -5.91 -27.97
C VAL A 330 0.04 -4.78 -27.58
N VAL A 331 1.34 -4.92 -27.80
CA VAL A 331 2.37 -3.89 -27.53
C VAL A 331 3.10 -3.52 -28.82
N GLY A 332 3.39 -2.23 -29.02
CA GLY A 332 4.07 -1.74 -30.22
C GLY A 332 5.46 -2.36 -30.43
N GLU A 333 6.33 -2.23 -29.43
CA GLU A 333 7.68 -2.82 -29.42
C GLU A 333 7.90 -3.66 -28.16
N VAL A 334 8.38 -4.91 -28.33
CA VAL A 334 8.77 -5.78 -27.21
C VAL A 334 10.25 -6.12 -27.31
N VAL A 335 11.05 -5.57 -26.40
CA VAL A 335 12.50 -5.79 -26.31
C VAL A 335 12.79 -6.78 -25.18
N LEU A 336 13.39 -7.92 -25.53
CA LEU A 336 13.71 -8.98 -24.57
C LEU A 336 15.21 -9.22 -24.54
N ASN A 337 15.86 -8.83 -23.45
CA ASN A 337 17.26 -9.13 -23.13
C ASN A 337 17.32 -10.07 -21.91
N VAL A 338 16.75 -11.26 -22.08
CA VAL A 338 16.56 -12.22 -20.98
C VAL A 338 17.48 -13.44 -21.10
N THR A 339 17.90 -13.95 -19.96
CA THR A 339 18.61 -15.23 -19.85
C THR A 339 17.83 -16.20 -18.97
N CYS A 340 17.53 -17.39 -19.50
CA CYS A 340 16.82 -18.45 -18.78
C CYS A 340 17.75 -19.63 -18.48
N MET A 341 17.75 -20.12 -17.25
CA MET A 341 18.63 -21.21 -16.80
C MET A 341 18.21 -22.60 -17.30
N ASN A 342 16.96 -22.80 -17.74
CA ASN A 342 16.46 -24.09 -18.25
C ASN A 342 16.86 -24.40 -19.72
N ARG A 343 17.83 -23.68 -20.27
CA ARG A 343 18.54 -23.91 -21.55
C ARG A 343 17.76 -24.66 -22.65
N VAL A 344 16.81 -23.96 -23.28
CA VAL A 344 16.51 -24.11 -24.71
C VAL A 344 16.26 -22.71 -25.29
N ARG A 345 17.32 -21.90 -25.45
CA ARG A 345 17.26 -20.48 -25.91
C ARG A 345 16.60 -19.52 -24.88
N SER A 346 16.49 -18.24 -25.25
CA SER A 346 16.02 -17.12 -24.40
C SER A 346 14.56 -17.23 -23.91
N VAL A 347 13.83 -18.29 -24.26
CA VAL A 347 12.40 -18.44 -24.00
C VAL A 347 12.06 -19.92 -23.79
N CYS A 348 11.27 -20.25 -22.76
CA CYS A 348 10.75 -21.60 -22.53
C CYS A 348 9.58 -21.92 -23.47
N LEU A 349 9.50 -23.17 -23.95
CA LEU A 349 8.45 -23.63 -24.88
C LEU A 349 7.06 -23.75 -24.22
N THR A 350 7.01 -24.07 -22.93
CA THR A 350 5.76 -24.24 -22.16
C THR A 350 5.74 -23.30 -20.95
N CYS A 351 4.55 -22.80 -20.62
CA CYS A 351 4.33 -21.99 -19.43
C CYS A 351 4.26 -22.87 -18.17
N ASP A 352 4.02 -24.17 -18.33
CA ASP A 352 4.07 -25.15 -17.25
C ASP A 352 5.52 -25.50 -16.93
N PHE A 353 5.98 -25.06 -15.77
CA PHE A 353 7.04 -25.76 -15.08
C PHE A 353 6.49 -27.13 -14.67
N VAL A 354 6.79 -28.18 -15.43
CA VAL A 354 6.71 -29.54 -14.89
C VAL A 354 7.82 -29.61 -13.83
N PRO A 355 7.49 -29.81 -12.54
CA PRO A 355 8.51 -30.03 -11.53
C PRO A 355 9.14 -31.38 -11.81
N TRP A 356 10.23 -31.38 -12.57
CA TRP A 356 11.06 -32.56 -12.71
C TRP A 356 11.88 -32.70 -11.42
N TRP A 357 11.30 -33.44 -10.48
CA TRP A 357 11.88 -34.23 -9.36
C TRP A 357 12.69 -33.49 -8.28
#